data_AF-A0A517T702-F1
#
_entry.id   AF-A0A517T702-F1
#
_cell.length_a   1.000
_cell.length_b   1.000
_cell.length_c   1.000
_cell.angle_alpha   90.00
_cell.angle_beta   90.00
_cell.angle_gamma   90.00
#
_symmetry.space_group_name_H-M   'P 1'
#
loop_
_entity.id
_entity.type
_entity.pdbx_description
1 polymer ?
#
loop_
_entity_poly.entity_id
_entity_poly.type
_entity_poly.pdbx_seq_one_letter_code
_entity_poly.pdbx_strand_id
1 'polypeptide(L)'
;MSAEELRLEGWDAAADDDSVIMEVGPITLGLVEMDVQEDTVHVDLRAFEVPDEYNLAQYRDEIYELIEASAAKRVRFELDGVKMLPSGLLGMLLGVRKRGVEVELANPSEDIRSMIEITNIGDLLRVVK
;
A
#
# COMPACT_ATOMS: atom_id res chain seq x y z
N MET A 1 6.32 -26.27 -0.29
CA MET A 1 6.70 -24.99 0.32
C MET A 1 5.40 -24.23 0.52
N SER A 2 4.91 -24.19 1.76
CA SER A 2 3.65 -23.54 2.11
C SER A 2 3.90 -22.08 2.51
N ALA A 3 2.88 -21.24 2.44
CA ALA A 3 2.91 -19.82 2.84
C ALA A 3 3.25 -19.60 4.33
N GLU A 4 3.45 -20.66 5.12
CA GLU A 4 3.90 -20.61 6.51
C GLU A 4 5.43 -20.56 6.66
N GLU A 5 6.20 -20.99 5.66
CA GLU A 5 7.68 -21.05 5.79
C GLU A 5 8.36 -19.71 5.52
N LEU A 6 7.68 -18.76 4.86
CA LEU A 6 8.18 -17.39 4.64
C LEU A 6 7.97 -16.46 5.85
N ARG A 7 7.36 -16.95 6.94
CA ARG A 7 6.98 -16.16 8.12
C ARG A 7 8.08 -16.02 9.18
N LEU A 8 9.25 -16.62 8.97
CA LEU A 8 10.26 -16.84 10.02
C LEU A 8 11.49 -15.93 9.98
N GLU A 9 11.57 -14.94 9.09
CA GLU A 9 12.76 -14.05 9.03
C GLU A 9 12.50 -12.59 9.44
N GLY A 10 11.34 -12.25 10.04
CA GLY A 10 11.02 -10.83 10.28
C GLY A 10 10.24 -10.42 11.53
N TRP A 11 9.78 -11.33 12.40
CA TRP A 11 8.96 -10.95 13.56
C TRP A 11 9.55 -11.43 14.88
N ASP A 12 10.39 -10.60 15.50
CA ASP A 12 10.72 -10.70 16.92
C ASP A 12 9.80 -9.77 17.71
N ALA A 13 8.75 -10.34 18.31
CA ALA A 13 7.85 -9.61 19.20
C ALA A 13 8.52 -9.46 20.57
N ALA A 14 9.32 -8.41 20.74
CA ALA A 14 9.76 -7.95 22.05
C ALA A 14 8.78 -6.88 22.55
N ALA A 15 7.86 -7.30 23.42
CA ALA A 15 7.04 -6.40 24.22
C ALA A 15 7.83 -5.96 25.46
N ASP A 16 8.24 -4.70 25.51
CA ASP A 16 8.44 -3.95 26.76
C ASP A 16 8.47 -2.43 26.50
N ASP A 17 8.01 -1.71 27.51
CA ASP A 17 7.68 -0.27 27.58
C ASP A 17 8.86 0.66 27.23
N ASP A 18 8.82 1.27 26.04
CA ASP A 18 9.26 2.64 25.68
C ASP A 18 9.35 2.69 24.14
N SER A 19 8.37 3.36 23.50
CA SER A 19 8.35 3.73 22.06
C SER A 19 9.28 2.94 21.14
N VAL A 20 9.07 1.63 21.04
CA VAL A 20 9.76 0.81 20.06
C VAL A 20 9.17 1.19 18.71
N ILE A 21 9.87 2.01 17.95
CA ILE A 21 9.64 2.12 16.51
C ILE A 21 10.01 0.73 15.98
N MET A 22 9.02 -0.12 15.78
CA MET A 22 9.22 -1.40 15.13
C MET A 22 9.72 -1.09 13.72
N GLU A 23 11.00 -1.35 13.45
CA GLU A 23 11.50 -1.35 12.07
C GLU A 23 10.84 -2.53 11.35
N VAL A 24 9.72 -2.26 10.70
CA VAL A 24 9.10 -3.24 9.80
C VAL A 24 9.92 -3.24 8.52
N GLY A 25 10.71 -4.29 8.34
CA GLY A 25 11.47 -4.51 7.12
C GLY A 25 10.58 -4.60 5.88
N PRO A 26 11.14 -4.48 4.66
CA PRO A 26 10.38 -4.55 3.43
C PRO A 26 9.67 -5.91 3.29
N ILE A 27 8.40 -5.87 2.94
CA ILE A 27 7.54 -7.03 2.72
C ILE A 27 7.31 -7.15 1.22
N THR A 28 7.68 -8.30 0.65
CA THR A 28 7.44 -8.59 -0.77
C THR A 28 6.31 -9.61 -0.90
N LEU A 29 5.20 -9.20 -1.52
CA LEU A 29 4.07 -10.07 -1.83
C LEU A 29 3.89 -10.14 -3.35
N GLY A 30 4.42 -11.20 -3.97
CA GLY A 30 4.39 -11.36 -5.42
C GLY A 30 5.24 -10.30 -6.12
N LEU A 31 4.58 -9.36 -6.79
CA LEU A 31 5.22 -8.23 -7.51
C LEU A 31 5.09 -6.90 -6.77
N VAL A 32 4.47 -6.91 -5.59
CA VAL A 32 4.27 -5.70 -4.78
C VAL A 32 5.26 -5.73 -3.63
N GLU A 33 6.01 -4.64 -3.49
CA GLU A 33 6.87 -4.39 -2.33
C GLU A 33 6.21 -3.35 -1.44
N MET A 34 6.30 -3.56 -0.13
CA MET A 34 5.77 -2.65 0.88
C MET A 34 6.83 -2.40 1.94
N ASP A 35 6.96 -1.16 2.38
CA ASP A 35 7.86 -0.81 3.45
C ASP A 35 7.31 0.36 4.25
N VAL A 36 7.84 0.57 5.45
CA VAL A 36 7.47 1.68 6.32
C VAL A 36 8.63 2.66 6.39
N GLN A 37 8.38 3.91 6.02
CA GLN A 37 9.31 5.00 6.21
C GLN A 37 8.63 6.10 7.03
N GLU A 38 9.20 6.39 8.19
CA GLU A 38 8.64 7.37 9.14
C GLU A 38 7.18 7.06 9.51
N ASP A 39 6.22 7.88 9.06
CA ASP A 39 4.79 7.74 9.30
C ASP A 39 4.01 7.33 8.04
N THR A 40 4.70 6.79 7.05
CA THR A 40 4.15 6.47 5.72
C THR A 40 4.44 5.01 5.34
N VAL A 41 3.38 4.28 4.97
CA VAL A 41 3.53 2.99 4.30
C VAL A 41 3.73 3.25 2.81
N HIS A 42 4.82 2.78 2.24
CA HIS A 42 5.09 2.81 0.82
C HIS A 42 4.63 1.49 0.20
N VAL A 43 3.97 1.58 -0.95
CA VAL A 43 3.47 0.43 -1.72
C VAL A 43 3.91 0.59 -3.16
N ASP A 44 4.80 -0.28 -3.62
CA ASP A 44 5.31 -0.29 -4.98
C ASP A 44 4.40 -1.09 -5.91
N LEU A 45 3.78 -0.41 -6.89
CA LEU A 45 2.94 -1.01 -7.91
C LEU A 45 3.59 -1.00 -9.30
N ARG A 46 4.87 -0.67 -9.43
CA ARG A 46 5.55 -0.49 -10.73
C ARG A 46 5.60 -1.77 -11.56
N ALA A 47 5.68 -2.92 -10.88
CA ALA A 47 5.63 -4.24 -11.51
C ALA A 47 4.20 -4.77 -11.72
N PHE A 48 3.17 -3.95 -11.50
CA PHE A 48 1.77 -4.34 -11.66
C PHE A 48 1.38 -4.38 -13.14
N GLU A 49 1.75 -5.48 -13.82
CA GLU A 49 1.05 -5.89 -15.04
C GLU A 49 -0.34 -6.38 -14.63
N VAL A 50 -1.40 -5.93 -15.32
CA VAL A 50 -2.79 -6.26 -14.98
C VAL A 50 -3.17 -7.64 -15.57
N PRO A 51 -3.19 -8.72 -14.78
CA PRO A 51 -4.21 -9.77 -14.96
C PRO A 51 -5.14 -9.99 -13.75
N ASP A 52 -6.27 -10.64 -14.03
CA ASP A 52 -7.58 -10.59 -13.36
C ASP A 52 -7.70 -11.17 -11.92
N GLU A 53 -6.65 -11.74 -11.32
CA GLU A 53 -6.76 -12.47 -10.04
C GLU A 53 -5.60 -12.20 -9.07
N TYR A 54 -5.15 -10.95 -8.97
CA TYR A 54 -4.29 -10.59 -7.83
C TYR A 54 -5.06 -10.70 -6.52
N ASN A 55 -4.36 -11.18 -5.48
CA ASN A 55 -4.87 -11.24 -4.12
C ASN A 55 -4.91 -9.84 -3.49
N LEU A 56 -5.71 -8.93 -4.07
CA LEU A 56 -5.95 -7.58 -3.56
C LEU A 56 -6.42 -7.63 -2.10
N ALA A 57 -7.09 -8.71 -1.70
CA ALA A 57 -7.44 -8.95 -0.31
C ALA A 57 -6.19 -9.08 0.56
N GLN A 58 -5.22 -9.91 0.17
CA GLN A 58 -3.96 -10.06 0.90
C GLN A 58 -3.13 -8.77 0.91
N TYR A 59 -3.01 -8.05 -0.20
CA TYR A 59 -2.29 -6.76 -0.21
C TYR A 59 -2.95 -5.75 0.72
N ARG A 60 -4.29 -5.67 0.69
CA ARG A 60 -5.05 -4.80 1.59
C ARG A 60 -4.82 -5.17 3.05
N ASP A 61 -4.92 -6.46 3.36
CA ASP A 61 -4.79 -6.95 4.73
C ASP A 61 -3.37 -6.67 5.26
N GLU A 62 -2.34 -6.85 4.44
CA GLU A 62 -0.95 -6.47 4.77
C GLU A 62 -0.80 -4.96 4.99
N ILE A 63 -1.35 -4.12 4.10
CA ILE A 63 -1.34 -2.67 4.27
C ILE A 63 -2.02 -2.27 5.59
N TYR A 64 -3.10 -2.98 5.98
CA TYR A 64 -3.77 -2.73 7.26
C TYR A 64 -2.91 -3.10 8.45
N GLU A 65 -2.25 -4.26 8.41
CA GLU A 65 -1.30 -4.68 9.44
C GLU A 65 -0.16 -3.67 9.57
N LEU A 66 0.40 -3.19 8.46
CA LEU A 66 1.44 -2.16 8.45
C LEU A 66 0.97 -0.82 9.02
N ILE A 67 -0.22 -0.35 8.66
CA ILE A 67 -0.80 0.88 9.22
C ILE A 67 -0.95 0.77 10.74
N GLU A 68 -1.47 -0.36 11.23
CA GLU A 68 -1.70 -0.60 12.65
C GLU A 68 -0.38 -0.74 13.42
N ALA A 69 0.58 -1.48 12.88
CA ALA A 69 1.89 -1.74 13.51
C ALA A 69 2.76 -0.48 13.59
N SER A 70 2.74 0.37 12.57
CA SER A 70 3.57 1.58 12.49
C SER A 70 2.89 2.86 12.97
N ALA A 71 1.58 2.81 13.26
CA ALA A 71 0.73 3.99 13.45
C ALA A 71 0.86 5.01 12.29
N ALA A 72 1.02 4.50 11.06
CA ALA A 72 1.17 5.32 9.87
C ALA A 72 -0.04 6.25 9.69
N LYS A 73 0.26 7.49 9.28
CA LYS A 73 -0.76 8.50 8.97
C LYS A 73 -1.11 8.51 7.49
N ARG A 74 -0.25 7.94 6.66
CA ARG A 74 -0.33 7.99 5.21
C ARG A 74 0.07 6.67 4.58
N VAL A 75 -0.49 6.41 3.41
CA VAL A 75 -0.08 5.33 2.52
C VAL A 75 0.20 5.93 1.16
N ARG A 76 1.42 5.72 0.64
CA ARG A 76 1.84 6.18 -0.67
C ARG A 76 1.93 5.00 -1.63
N PHE A 77 1.24 5.11 -2.76
CA PHE A 77 1.31 4.15 -3.85
C PHE A 77 2.20 4.70 -4.96
N GLU A 78 3.30 4.01 -5.26
CA GLU A 78 4.22 4.34 -6.35
C GLU A 78 3.66 3.77 -7.67
N LEU A 79 3.33 4.65 -8.61
CA LEU A 79 2.63 4.30 -9.86
C LEU A 79 3.49 4.44 -11.11
N ASP A 80 4.82 4.57 -10.99
CA ASP A 80 5.69 4.67 -12.18
C ASP A 80 5.48 3.48 -13.12
N GLY A 81 5.19 3.78 -14.39
CA GLY A 81 4.94 2.74 -15.40
C GLY A 81 3.54 2.10 -15.33
N VAL A 82 2.73 2.40 -14.31
CA VAL A 82 1.34 1.93 -14.21
C VAL A 82 0.47 2.74 -15.16
N LYS A 83 -0.20 2.05 -16.09
CA LYS A 83 -1.00 2.69 -17.16
C LYS A 83 -2.47 2.86 -16.81
N MET A 84 -3.02 1.99 -15.97
CA MET A 84 -4.42 2.06 -15.55
C MET A 84 -4.60 1.54 -14.12
N LEU A 85 -5.63 2.01 -13.44
CA LEU A 85 -6.10 1.46 -12.16
C LEU A 85 -7.40 0.68 -12.39
N PRO A 86 -7.40 -0.66 -12.25
CA PRO A 86 -8.63 -1.44 -12.27
C PRO A 86 -9.58 -1.03 -11.13
N SER A 87 -10.88 -1.28 -11.31
CA SER A 87 -11.90 -0.96 -10.30
C SER A 87 -11.65 -1.63 -8.94
N GLY A 88 -11.09 -2.85 -8.93
CA GLY A 88 -10.69 -3.54 -7.70
C GLY A 88 -9.59 -2.79 -6.94
N LEU A 89 -8.60 -2.24 -7.65
CA LEU A 89 -7.52 -1.47 -7.05
C LEU A 89 -8.04 -0.12 -6.52
N LEU A 90 -8.91 0.57 -7.27
CA LEU A 90 -9.61 1.76 -6.76
C LEU A 90 -10.42 1.45 -5.49
N GLY A 91 -11.14 0.33 -5.47
CA GLY A 91 -11.86 -0.13 -4.29
C GLY A 91 -10.94 -0.36 -3.09
N MET A 92 -9.75 -0.92 -3.30
CA MET A 92 -8.73 -1.09 -2.28
C MET A 92 -8.21 0.24 -1.74
N LEU A 93 -7.83 1.18 -2.62
CA LEU A 93 -7.37 2.52 -2.25
C LEU A 93 -8.40 3.25 -1.38
N LEU A 94 -9.68 3.19 -1.78
CA LEU A 94 -10.78 3.77 -1.00
C LEU A 94 -11.00 3.03 0.33
N GLY A 95 -10.80 1.71 0.36
CA GLY A 95 -10.81 0.90 1.58
C GLY A 95 -9.71 1.30 2.56
N VAL A 96 -8.50 1.57 2.06
CA VAL A 96 -7.38 2.10 2.86
C VAL A 96 -7.71 3.48 3.40
N ARG A 97 -8.22 4.39 2.55
CA ARG A 97 -8.63 5.74 2.98
C ARG A 97 -9.65 5.70 4.13
N LYS A 98 -10.57 4.73 4.13
CA LYS A 98 -11.58 4.55 5.20
C LYS A 98 -10.99 4.17 6.55
N ARG A 99 -9.73 3.72 6.63
CA ARG A 99 -9.01 3.51 7.90
C ARG A 99 -8.53 4.81 8.55
N GLY A 100 -8.80 5.96 7.94
CA GLY A 100 -8.49 7.27 8.52
C GLY A 100 -7.12 7.83 8.14
N VAL A 101 -6.35 7.10 7.33
CA VAL A 101 -5.06 7.56 6.77
C VAL A 101 -5.25 8.37 5.49
N GLU A 102 -4.27 9.21 5.15
CA GLU A 102 -4.18 9.83 3.82
C GLU A 102 -3.74 8.78 2.80
N VAL A 103 -4.28 8.85 1.57
CA VAL A 103 -3.82 8.01 0.47
C VAL A 103 -3.18 8.92 -0.57
N GLU A 104 -1.90 8.72 -0.81
CA GLU A 104 -1.10 9.44 -1.79
C GLU A 104 -0.83 8.55 -3.02
N LEU A 105 -0.99 9.11 -4.22
CA LEU A 105 -0.64 8.48 -5.48
C LEU A 105 0.58 9.21 -6.06
N ALA A 106 1.72 8.56 -6.04
CA ALA A 106 2.98 9.09 -6.55
C ALA A 106 3.18 8.68 -8.01
N ASN A 107 3.66 9.62 -8.82
CA ASN A 107 3.97 9.40 -10.24
C ASN A 107 2.85 8.77 -11.10
N PRO A 108 1.56 9.13 -10.95
CA PRO A 108 0.53 8.57 -11.81
C PRO A 108 0.71 9.03 -13.26
N SER A 109 0.39 8.13 -14.20
CA SER A 109 0.28 8.44 -15.63
C SER A 109 -0.77 9.53 -15.90
N GLU A 110 -0.69 10.18 -17.06
CA GLU A 110 -1.68 11.20 -17.46
C GLU A 110 -3.10 10.63 -17.54
N ASP A 111 -3.23 9.38 -17.97
CA ASP A 111 -4.51 8.66 -18.03
C ASP A 111 -5.11 8.47 -16.63
N ILE A 112 -4.28 8.09 -15.64
CA ILE A 112 -4.73 7.92 -14.24
C ILE A 112 -5.09 9.26 -13.62
N ARG A 113 -4.32 10.33 -13.88
CA ARG A 113 -4.66 11.69 -13.41
C ARG A 113 -6.02 12.14 -13.94
N SER A 114 -6.22 11.98 -15.25
CA SER A 114 -7.47 12.34 -15.93
C SER A 114 -8.66 11.54 -15.36
N MET A 115 -8.47 10.24 -15.10
CA MET A 115 -9.49 9.40 -14.48
C MET A 115 -9.89 9.91 -13.09
N ILE A 116 -8.92 10.27 -12.24
CA ILE A 116 -9.19 10.76 -10.87
C ILE A 116 -9.93 12.10 -10.91
N GLU A 117 -9.56 12.99 -11.82
CA GLU A 117 -10.23 14.28 -12.04
C GLU A 117 -11.68 14.11 -12.49
N ILE A 118 -11.95 13.20 -13.43
CA ILE A 118 -13.29 12.94 -13.95
C ILE A 118 -14.21 12.29 -12.90
N THR A 119 -13.66 11.40 -12.09
CA THR A 119 -14.45 10.62 -11.12
C THR A 119 -14.76 11.38 -9.83
N ASN A 120 -14.25 12.61 -9.66
CA ASN A 120 -14.37 13.41 -8.43
C ASN A 120 -13.89 12.64 -7.17
N ILE A 121 -12.99 11.67 -7.35
CA ILE A 121 -12.34 10.91 -6.28
C ILE A 121 -11.10 11.66 -5.76
N GLY A 122 -10.67 12.74 -6.43
CA GLY A 122 -9.51 13.55 -6.05
C GLY A 122 -9.56 14.14 -4.63
N ASP A 123 -10.75 14.31 -4.05
CA ASP A 123 -10.89 14.73 -2.64
C ASP A 123 -10.56 13.61 -1.64
N LEU A 124 -10.56 12.36 -2.11
CA LEU A 124 -10.30 11.15 -1.32
C LEU A 124 -8.87 10.63 -1.50
N LEU A 125 -8.28 10.85 -2.68
CA LEU A 125 -6.95 10.39 -3.06
C LEU A 125 -6.10 11.60 -3.48
N ARG A 126 -4.97 11.81 -2.80
CA ARG A 126 -4.07 12.92 -3.10
C ARG A 126 -3.06 12.51 -4.17
N VAL A 127 -2.99 13.25 -5.27
CA VAL A 127 -1.91 13.08 -6.24
C VAL A 127 -0.67 13.85 -5.77
N VAL A 128 0.47 13.16 -5.71
CA VAL A 128 1.77 13.75 -5.39
C VAL A 128 2.74 13.57 -6.57
N LYS A 129 3.70 14.48 -6.67
CA LYS A 129 4.77 14.43 -7.68
C LYS A 129 5.97 13.68 -7.15
#